data_AF-A0A094J403-F1
#
_entry.id   AF-A0A094J403-F1
#
_cell.length_a   1.000
_cell.length_b   1.000
_cell.length_c   1.000
_cell.angle_alpha   90.00
_cell.angle_beta   90.00
_cell.angle_gamma   90.00
#
_symmetry.space_group_name_H-M   'P 1'
#
loop_
_entity.id
_entity.type
_entity.pdbx_description
1 polymer ?
#
loop_
_entity_poly.entity_id
_entity_poly.type
_entity_poly.pdbx_seq_one_letter_code
_entity_poly.pdbx_strand_id
1 'polypeptide(L)'
;MSYIVDFIIVLLFVALTGVFILRLRYNLLALWKEVSVKDVIFHKLLLETTILFHESKPDLISPENKKFLRRLSKYKRKKLRYIMLTERQNLFLILNKIYNELEELEDERLSGAILKFEELQKARRIYNSKVLIYNQRISLFPSRFLAMKMGLHIKEYFG
;
A
#
# COMPACT_ATOMS: atom_id res chain seq x y z
N MET A 1 42.60 36.92 12.79
CA MET A 1 41.81 36.13 13.77
C MET A 1 40.35 36.00 13.34
N SER A 2 39.62 37.09 13.07
CA SER A 2 38.21 37.01 12.59
C SER A 2 38.04 36.09 11.38
N TYR A 3 38.81 36.30 10.30
CA TYR A 3 38.69 35.51 9.07
C TYR A 3 38.88 34.00 9.23
N ILE A 4 39.70 33.57 10.20
CA ILE A 4 39.91 32.14 10.49
C ILE A 4 38.68 31.57 11.19
N VAL A 5 38.13 32.31 12.16
CA VAL A 5 36.89 31.94 12.87
C VAL A 5 35.71 31.90 11.89
N ASP A 6 35.58 32.92 11.03
CA ASP A 6 34.55 33.01 10.01
C ASP A 6 34.64 31.83 9.02
N PHE A 7 35.86 31.48 8.60
CA PHE A 7 36.10 30.31 7.74
C PHE A 7 35.69 29.00 8.42
N ILE A 8 36.03 28.81 9.70
CA ILE A 8 35.64 27.62 10.47
C ILE A 8 34.12 27.53 10.59
N ILE A 9 33.43 28.65 10.84
CA ILE A 9 31.97 28.71 10.94
C ILE A 9 31.32 28.31 9.61
N VAL A 10 31.81 28.86 8.49
CA VAL A 10 31.31 28.50 7.14
C VAL A 10 31.53 27.02 6.86
N LEU A 11 32.70 26.48 7.17
CA LEU A 11 33.03 25.07 6.95
C LEU A 11 32.13 24.15 7.79
N LEU A 12 31.87 24.51 9.05
CA LEU A 12 30.94 23.80 9.92
C LEU A 12 29.52 23.81 9.34
N PHE A 13 29.05 24.96 8.85
CA PHE A 13 27.72 25.10 8.25
C PHE A 13 27.56 24.22 7.01
N VAL A 14 28.58 24.17 6.14
CA VAL A 14 28.59 23.28 4.96
C VAL A 14 28.55 21.81 5.39
N ALA A 15 29.35 21.42 6.39
CA ALA A 15 29.35 20.06 6.91
C ALA A 15 27.99 19.66 7.48
N LEU A 16 27.37 20.52 8.30
CA LEU A 16 26.03 20.29 8.88
C LEU A 16 24.96 20.16 7.79
N THR A 17 25.01 21.01 6.76
CA THR A 17 24.10 20.96 5.62
C THR A 17 24.26 19.65 4.85
N GLY A 18 25.50 19.19 4.63
CA GLY A 18 25.78 17.90 4.00
C GLY A 18 25.20 16.72 4.79
N VAL A 19 25.44 16.69 6.11
CA VAL A 19 24.90 15.65 7.01
C VAL A 19 23.36 15.66 7.00
N PHE A 20 22.75 16.85 7.00
CA PHE A 20 21.29 16.99 6.91
C PHE A 20 20.72 16.40 5.61
N ILE A 21 21.33 16.70 4.46
CA ILE A 21 20.91 16.16 3.17
C ILE A 21 21.06 14.63 3.13
N LEU A 22 22.18 14.09 3.65
CA LEU A 22 22.41 12.65 3.74
C LEU A 22 21.34 11.96 4.60
N ARG A 23 21.02 12.55 5.75
CA ARG A 23 19.97 12.03 6.64
C ARG A 23 18.60 12.03 5.96
N LEU A 24 18.26 13.12 5.24
CA LEU A 24 17.03 13.18 4.45
C LEU A 24 16.98 12.11 3.38
N ARG A 25 18.08 11.89 2.65
CA ARG A 25 18.20 10.84 1.63
C ARG A 25 17.92 9.46 2.21
N TYR A 26 18.57 9.14 3.32
CA TYR A 26 18.39 7.85 4.00
C TYR A 26 16.95 7.65 4.44
N ASN A 27 16.34 8.66 5.08
CA ASN A 27 14.96 8.60 5.54
C ASN A 27 13.96 8.43 4.39
N LEU A 28 14.16 9.12 3.27
CA LEU A 28 13.30 8.98 2.08
C LEU A 28 13.38 7.58 1.48
N LEU A 29 14.58 7.00 1.38
CA LEU A 29 14.76 5.63 0.89
C LEU A 29 14.17 4.60 1.84
N ALA A 30 14.31 4.79 3.15
CA ALA A 30 13.72 3.93 4.16
C ALA A 30 12.18 3.94 4.05
N LEU A 31 11.57 5.13 3.94
CA LEU A 31 10.12 5.27 3.74
C LEU A 31 9.67 4.64 2.42
N TRP A 32 10.40 4.86 1.32
CA TRP A 32 10.10 4.24 0.02
C TRP A 32 10.12 2.72 0.09
N LYS A 33 11.15 2.16 0.74
CA LYS A 33 11.28 0.71 0.96
C LYS A 33 10.12 0.19 1.80
N GLU A 34 9.79 0.86 2.90
CA GLU A 34 8.69 0.46 3.78
C GLU A 34 7.36 0.42 3.04
N VAL A 35 7.01 1.50 2.33
CA VAL A 35 5.78 1.56 1.53
C VAL A 35 5.76 0.48 0.45
N SER A 36 6.88 0.26 -0.23
CA SER A 36 6.98 -0.75 -1.29
C SER A 36 6.85 -2.18 -0.75
N VAL A 37 7.32 -2.46 0.47
CA VAL A 37 7.09 -3.75 1.13
C VAL A 37 5.61 -3.93 1.47
N LYS A 38 4.96 -2.89 2.04
CA LYS A 38 3.53 -2.94 2.36
C LYS A 38 2.65 -3.04 1.11
N ASP A 39 3.06 -2.39 0.01
CA ASP A 39 2.45 -2.51 -1.32
C ASP A 39 2.41 -3.96 -1.77
N VAL A 40 3.54 -4.66 -1.72
CA VAL A 40 3.65 -6.07 -2.14
C VAL A 40 2.80 -6.96 -1.25
N ILE A 41 2.85 -6.78 0.07
CA ILE A 41 2.06 -7.57 1.02
C ILE A 41 0.57 -7.38 0.77
N PHE A 42 0.10 -6.14 0.61
CA PHE A 42 -1.29 -5.85 0.34
C PHE A 42 -1.79 -6.50 -0.96
N HIS A 43 -1.05 -6.35 -2.05
CA HIS A 43 -1.43 -6.95 -3.34
C HIS A 43 -1.40 -8.48 -3.32
N LYS A 44 -0.47 -9.08 -2.55
CA LYS A 44 -0.42 -10.53 -2.33
C LYS A 44 -1.67 -10.99 -1.57
N LEU A 45 -2.02 -10.34 -0.47
CA LEU A 45 -3.22 -10.65 0.31
C LEU A 45 -4.49 -10.47 -0.52
N LEU A 46 -4.60 -9.40 -1.31
CA LEU A 46 -5.74 -9.16 -2.19
C LEU A 46 -5.95 -10.33 -3.17
N LEU A 47 -4.86 -10.87 -3.70
CA LEU A 47 -4.91 -12.02 -4.60
C LEU A 47 -5.30 -13.30 -3.86
N GLU A 48 -4.71 -13.57 -2.71
CA GLU A 48 -5.04 -14.74 -1.87
C GLU A 48 -6.52 -14.74 -1.47
N THR A 49 -7.03 -13.61 -0.98
CA THR A 49 -8.45 -13.46 -0.62
C THR A 49 -9.36 -13.64 -1.84
N THR A 50 -8.96 -13.12 -3.01
CA THR A 50 -9.71 -13.31 -4.27
C THR A 50 -9.80 -14.78 -4.68
N ILE A 51 -8.72 -15.53 -4.52
CA ILE A 51 -8.66 -16.96 -4.82
C ILE A 51 -9.56 -17.72 -3.84
N LEU A 52 -9.40 -17.48 -2.55
CA LEU A 52 -10.15 -18.13 -1.48
C LEU A 52 -11.66 -17.93 -1.66
N PHE A 53 -12.12 -16.69 -1.83
CA PHE A 53 -13.55 -16.37 -2.01
C PHE A 53 -14.14 -17.05 -3.24
N HIS A 54 -13.35 -17.23 -4.29
CA HIS A 54 -13.81 -17.97 -5.45
C HIS A 54 -13.84 -19.48 -5.20
N GLU A 55 -12.90 -20.04 -4.44
CA GLU A 55 -12.84 -21.48 -4.16
C GLU A 55 -13.93 -21.92 -3.18
N SER A 56 -14.32 -21.07 -2.23
CA SER A 56 -15.50 -21.23 -1.35
C SER A 56 -16.85 -21.13 -2.08
N LYS A 57 -16.84 -21.16 -3.41
CA LYS A 57 -18.01 -21.09 -4.32
C LYS A 57 -19.20 -21.99 -3.98
N PRO A 58 -19.03 -23.26 -3.53
CA PRO A 58 -20.16 -24.15 -3.29
C PRO A 58 -21.10 -23.64 -2.20
N ASP A 59 -20.53 -22.96 -1.20
CA ASP A 59 -21.23 -22.52 0.00
C ASP A 59 -21.78 -21.08 -0.13
N LEU A 60 -21.35 -20.35 -1.16
CA LEU A 60 -21.62 -18.92 -1.40
C LEU A 60 -22.77 -18.64 -2.40
N ILE A 61 -23.61 -19.63 -2.72
CA ILE A 61 -24.55 -19.58 -3.85
C ILE A 61 -25.81 -18.76 -3.51
N SER A 62 -25.66 -17.43 -3.48
CA SER A 62 -26.74 -16.48 -3.76
C SER A 62 -26.74 -16.13 -5.25
N PRO A 63 -27.91 -15.91 -5.89
CA PRO A 63 -27.99 -15.47 -7.29
C PRO A 63 -27.20 -14.19 -7.58
N GLU A 64 -27.03 -13.29 -6.61
CA GLU A 64 -26.22 -12.08 -6.75
C GLU A 64 -24.71 -12.39 -6.72
N ASN A 65 -24.27 -13.24 -5.78
CA ASN A 65 -22.87 -13.67 -5.66
C ASN A 65 -22.34 -14.39 -6.90
N LYS A 66 -23.20 -15.09 -7.63
CA LYS A 66 -22.79 -15.80 -8.86
C LYS A 66 -22.17 -14.85 -9.89
N LYS A 67 -22.66 -13.61 -9.99
CA LYS A 67 -22.09 -12.58 -10.88
C LYS A 67 -20.75 -12.05 -10.36
N PHE A 68 -20.64 -11.84 -9.05
CA PHE A 68 -19.42 -11.40 -8.40
C PHE A 68 -18.30 -12.44 -8.48
N LEU A 69 -18.59 -13.70 -8.16
CA LEU A 69 -17.65 -14.82 -8.24
C LEU A 69 -17.15 -15.08 -9.68
N ARG A 70 -18.00 -14.85 -10.68
CA ARG A 70 -17.60 -14.86 -12.11
C ARG A 70 -16.65 -13.71 -12.46
N ARG A 71 -16.76 -12.55 -11.80
CA ARG A 71 -15.82 -11.44 -12.00
C ARG A 71 -14.48 -11.73 -11.31
N LEU A 72 -14.49 -12.29 -10.09
CA LEU A 72 -13.28 -12.68 -9.35
C LEU A 72 -12.41 -13.67 -10.15
N SER A 73 -13.02 -14.57 -10.93
CA SER A 73 -12.31 -15.57 -11.73
C SER A 73 -11.29 -14.97 -12.69
N LYS A 74 -11.57 -13.77 -13.22
CA LYS A 74 -10.72 -13.05 -14.18
C LYS A 74 -9.40 -12.58 -13.56
N TYR A 75 -9.33 -12.48 -12.24
CA TYR A 75 -8.22 -11.88 -11.52
C TYR A 75 -7.30 -12.91 -10.84
N LYS A 76 -7.73 -14.17 -10.69
CA LYS A 76 -6.96 -15.22 -10.00
C LYS A 76 -5.55 -15.48 -10.52
N ARG A 77 -5.34 -15.31 -11.82
CA ARG A 77 -4.06 -15.58 -12.49
C ARG A 77 -3.31 -14.29 -12.83
N LYS A 78 -3.86 -13.14 -12.46
CA LYS A 78 -3.28 -11.83 -12.77
C LYS A 78 -2.39 -11.37 -11.62
N LYS A 79 -1.30 -10.71 -11.97
CA LYS A 79 -0.48 -9.97 -11.00
C LYS A 79 -1.19 -8.66 -10.67
N LEU A 80 -1.94 -8.63 -9.56
CA LEU A 80 -2.82 -7.51 -9.19
C LEU A 80 -2.10 -6.15 -9.04
N ARG A 81 -0.78 -6.16 -8.88
CA ARG A 81 0.02 -4.94 -8.83
C ARG A 81 0.07 -4.17 -10.15
N TYR A 82 -0.10 -4.85 -11.29
CA TYR A 82 0.03 -4.23 -12.62
C TYR A 82 -1.31 -3.87 -13.27
N ILE A 83 -2.43 -4.23 -12.66
CA ILE A 83 -3.74 -3.75 -13.10
C ILE A 83 -3.97 -2.30 -12.65
N MET A 84 -4.94 -1.63 -13.24
CA MET A 84 -5.25 -0.25 -12.86
C MET A 84 -5.79 -0.17 -11.43
N LEU A 85 -5.52 0.94 -10.74
CA LEU A 85 -6.02 1.19 -9.39
C LEU A 85 -7.54 1.02 -9.31
N THR A 86 -8.27 1.56 -10.29
CA THR A 86 -9.72 1.47 -10.39
C THR A 86 -10.22 0.02 -10.47
N GLU A 87 -9.53 -0.84 -11.22
CA GLU A 87 -9.86 -2.27 -11.29
C GLU A 87 -9.63 -2.97 -9.95
N ARG A 88 -8.53 -2.65 -9.25
CA ARG A 88 -8.27 -3.20 -7.91
C ARG A 88 -9.30 -2.75 -6.89
N GLN A 89 -9.68 -1.47 -6.91
CA GLN A 89 -10.71 -0.93 -6.01
C GLN A 89 -12.05 -1.62 -6.27
N ASN A 90 -12.43 -1.79 -7.54
CA ASN A 90 -13.61 -2.56 -7.90
C ASN A 90 -13.54 -4.02 -7.41
N LEU A 91 -12.38 -4.67 -7.51
CA LEU A 91 -12.16 -6.01 -6.97
C LEU A 91 -12.36 -6.04 -5.46
N PHE A 92 -11.78 -5.09 -4.73
CA PHE A 92 -11.93 -4.96 -3.29
C PHE A 92 -13.40 -4.72 -2.89
N LEU A 93 -14.12 -3.86 -3.60
CA LEU A 93 -15.55 -3.62 -3.36
C LEU A 93 -16.39 -4.88 -3.56
N ILE A 94 -16.06 -5.70 -4.57
CA ILE A 94 -16.73 -6.99 -4.79
C ILE A 94 -16.48 -7.93 -3.61
N LEU A 95 -15.23 -8.02 -3.14
CA LEU A 95 -14.89 -8.84 -1.98
C LEU A 95 -15.62 -8.34 -0.71
N ASN A 96 -15.74 -7.03 -0.53
CA ASN A 96 -16.45 -6.44 0.60
C ASN A 96 -17.94 -6.79 0.59
N LYS A 97 -18.57 -6.83 -0.59
CA LYS A 97 -19.98 -7.24 -0.70
C LYS A 97 -20.18 -8.69 -0.29
N ILE A 98 -19.34 -9.59 -0.82
CA ILE A 98 -19.38 -11.01 -0.46
C ILE A 98 -19.09 -11.19 1.04
N TYR A 99 -18.14 -10.43 1.60
CA TYR A 99 -17.84 -10.46 3.03
C TYR A 99 -19.02 -10.07 3.89
N ASN A 100 -19.73 -8.99 3.57
CA ASN A 100 -20.90 -8.57 4.34
C ASN A 100 -21.98 -9.67 4.36
N GLU A 101 -22.24 -10.30 3.21
CA GLU A 101 -23.18 -11.42 3.13
C GLU A 101 -22.70 -12.64 3.94
N LEU A 102 -21.39 -12.91 3.95
CA LEU A 102 -20.80 -13.98 4.75
C LEU A 102 -20.92 -13.74 6.26
N GLU A 103 -20.70 -12.49 6.68
CA GLU A 103 -20.81 -12.07 8.08
C GLU A 103 -22.26 -12.23 8.57
N GLU A 104 -23.25 -11.89 7.74
CA GLU A 104 -24.68 -12.07 8.04
C GLU A 104 -25.12 -13.54 8.14
N LEU A 105 -24.44 -14.46 7.44
CA LEU A 105 -24.77 -15.89 7.45
C LEU A 105 -24.30 -16.61 8.72
N GLU A 106 -23.34 -16.05 9.46
CA GLU A 106 -22.74 -16.61 10.68
C GLU A 106 -22.28 -18.09 10.56
N ASP A 107 -21.93 -18.57 9.36
CA ASP A 107 -21.50 -19.96 9.15
C ASP A 107 -20.01 -20.16 9.53
N GLU A 108 -19.77 -21.02 10.52
CA GLU A 108 -18.43 -21.40 10.99
C GLU A 108 -17.52 -21.94 9.86
N ARG A 109 -18.08 -22.57 8.82
CA ARG A 109 -17.31 -23.09 7.68
C ARG A 109 -16.65 -21.99 6.85
N LEU A 110 -17.20 -20.78 6.91
CA LEU A 110 -16.77 -19.62 6.14
C LEU A 110 -15.91 -18.64 6.97
N SER A 111 -15.71 -18.96 8.26
CA SER A 111 -14.84 -18.21 9.18
C SER A 111 -13.44 -17.94 8.61
N GLY A 112 -12.85 -18.91 7.90
CA GLY A 112 -11.55 -18.74 7.26
C GLY A 112 -11.53 -17.64 6.18
N ALA A 113 -12.61 -17.49 5.41
CA ALA A 113 -12.75 -16.44 4.40
C ALA A 113 -12.94 -15.06 5.05
N ILE A 114 -13.77 -14.99 6.11
CA ILE A 114 -14.00 -13.79 6.91
C ILE A 114 -12.67 -13.28 7.49
N LEU A 115 -11.93 -14.14 8.21
CA LEU A 115 -10.63 -13.79 8.80
C LEU A 115 -9.62 -13.32 7.74
N LYS A 116 -9.60 -13.96 6.57
CA LYS A 116 -8.69 -13.56 5.50
C LYS A 116 -9.05 -12.20 4.90
N PHE A 117 -10.33 -11.85 4.85
CA PHE A 117 -10.75 -10.52 4.41
C PHE A 117 -10.44 -9.44 5.46
N GLU A 118 -10.59 -9.74 6.74
CA GLU A 118 -10.18 -8.83 7.81
C GLU A 118 -8.67 -8.55 7.80
N GLU A 119 -7.85 -9.59 7.57
CA GLU A 119 -6.40 -9.46 7.37
C GLU A 119 -6.10 -8.52 6.19
N LEU A 120 -6.81 -8.69 5.07
CA LEU A 120 -6.71 -7.81 3.91
C LEU A 120 -7.10 -6.36 4.24
N GLN A 121 -8.19 -6.14 4.97
CA GLN A 121 -8.58 -4.79 5.40
C GLN A 121 -7.52 -4.15 6.29
N LYS A 122 -6.97 -4.89 7.25
CA LYS A 122 -5.90 -4.42 8.11
C LYS A 122 -4.65 -4.06 7.30
N ALA A 123 -4.27 -4.92 6.35
CA ALA A 123 -3.14 -4.67 5.46
C ALA A 123 -3.37 -3.42 4.58
N ARG A 124 -4.59 -3.23 4.07
CA ARG A 124 -4.99 -2.02 3.32
C ARG A 124 -4.82 -0.76 4.17
N ARG A 125 -5.33 -0.75 5.41
CA ARG A 125 -5.21 0.41 6.32
C ARG A 125 -3.75 0.76 6.59
N ILE A 126 -2.91 -0.25 6.86
CA ILE A 126 -1.47 -0.06 7.08
C ILE A 126 -0.79 0.48 5.82
N TYR A 127 -1.07 -0.09 4.66
CA TYR A 127 -0.53 0.37 3.38
C TYR A 127 -0.89 1.84 3.12
N ASN A 128 -2.17 2.19 3.21
CA ASN A 128 -2.67 3.54 2.99
C ASN A 128 -2.04 4.56 3.94
N SER A 129 -1.90 4.21 5.22
CA SER A 129 -1.24 5.07 6.21
C SER A 129 0.21 5.35 5.82
N LYS A 130 0.95 4.32 5.40
CA LYS A 130 2.35 4.47 4.96
C LYS A 130 2.48 5.25 3.67
N VAL A 131 1.59 5.01 2.70
CA VAL A 131 1.51 5.80 1.46
C VAL A 131 1.26 7.27 1.78
N LEU A 132 0.32 7.57 2.68
CA LEU A 132 0.01 8.95 3.06
C LEU A 132 1.22 9.66 3.67
N ILE A 133 1.88 9.04 4.66
CA ILE A 133 3.08 9.59 5.31
C ILE A 133 4.18 9.84 4.28
N TYR A 134 4.42 8.88 3.39
CA TYR A 134 5.43 9.00 2.34
C TYR A 134 5.09 10.11 1.35
N ASN A 135 3.85 10.17 0.86
CA ASN A 135 3.38 11.16 -0.10
C ASN A 135 3.42 12.58 0.48
N GLN A 136 3.09 12.75 1.76
CA GLN A 136 3.25 14.01 2.46
C GLN A 136 4.73 14.40 2.54
N ARG A 137 5.61 13.47 2.92
CA ARG A 137 7.04 13.76 3.07
C ARG A 137 7.72 14.10 1.75
N ILE A 138 7.40 13.39 0.67
CA ILE A 138 7.98 13.63 -0.66
C ILE A 138 7.47 14.92 -1.31
N SER A 139 6.32 15.45 -0.87
CA SER A 139 5.75 16.66 -1.47
C SER A 139 6.33 17.97 -0.91
N LEU A 140 7.02 17.92 0.24
CA LEU A 140 7.55 19.09 0.93
C LEU A 140 9.01 19.39 0.57
N PHE A 141 9.38 20.67 0.47
CA PHE A 141 10.79 21.07 0.36
C PHE A 141 11.51 20.84 1.70
N PRO A 142 12.78 20.38 1.73
CA PRO A 142 13.66 20.06 0.60
C PRO A 142 13.54 18.61 0.08
N SER A 143 12.72 17.78 0.72
CA SER A 143 12.54 16.37 0.37
C SER A 143 12.04 16.15 -1.06
N ARG A 144 11.16 17.02 -1.58
CA ARG A 144 10.66 16.98 -2.96
C ARG A 144 11.79 17.09 -3.98
N PHE A 145 12.70 18.04 -3.79
CA PHE A 145 13.82 18.24 -4.70
C PHE A 145 14.72 17.00 -4.72
N LEU A 146 15.07 16.49 -3.54
CA LEU A 146 15.91 15.31 -3.39
C LEU A 146 15.25 14.07 -4.01
N ALA A 147 13.95 13.89 -3.79
CA ALA A 147 13.20 12.78 -4.35
C ALA A 147 13.14 12.80 -5.88
N MET A 148 12.93 13.97 -6.51
CA MET A 148 13.00 14.13 -7.97
C MET A 148 14.38 13.72 -8.50
N LYS A 149 15.46 14.15 -7.84
CA LYS A 149 16.83 13.75 -8.19
C LYS A 149 17.08 12.25 -8.07
N MET A 150 16.34 11.56 -7.21
CA MET A 150 16.45 10.13 -6.95
C MET A 150 15.47 9.27 -7.78
N GLY A 151 14.60 9.87 -8.59
CA GLY A 151 13.55 9.15 -9.31
C GLY A 151 12.48 8.53 -8.40
N LEU A 152 12.30 9.09 -7.19
CA LEU A 152 11.23 8.66 -6.29
C LEU A 152 9.94 9.39 -6.67
N HIS A 153 8.84 8.64 -6.82
CA HIS A 153 7.55 9.16 -7.26
C HIS A 153 6.48 9.01 -6.19
N ILE A 154 5.41 9.79 -6.26
CA ILE A 154 4.24 9.62 -5.39
C ILE A 154 3.68 8.19 -5.59
N LYS A 155 3.29 7.55 -4.49
CA LYS A 155 2.66 6.22 -4.51
C LYS A 155 1.14 6.35 -4.54
N GLU A 156 0.46 5.40 -5.18
CA GLU A 156 -1.00 5.37 -5.26
C GLU A 156 -1.63 5.07 -3.91
N TYR A 157 -2.67 5.82 -3.54
CA TYR A 157 -3.48 5.57 -2.35
C TYR A 157 -4.64 4.64 -2.69
N PHE A 158 -4.93 3.64 -1.85
CA PHE A 158 -6.00 2.67 -2.08
C PHE A 158 -7.31 3.06 -1.37
N GLY A 159 -8.05 4.00 -1.97
CA GLY A 159 -9.35 4.50 -1.48
C GLY A 159 -10.51 3.54 -1.68
#